data_AF-R6ZXM5-F1
#
_entry.id   AF-R6ZXM5-F1
#
_cell.length_a   1.000
_cell.length_b   1.000
_cell.length_c   1.000
_cell.angle_alpha   90.00
_cell.angle_beta   90.00
_cell.angle_gamma   90.00
#
_symmetry.space_group_name_H-M   'P 1'
#
loop_
_entity.id
_entity.type
_entity.pdbx_description
1 polymer ?
#
loop_
_entity_poly.entity_id
_entity_poly.type
_entity_poly.pdbx_seq_one_letter_code
_entity_poly.pdbx_strand_id
1 'polypeptide(L)'
;MNQEQLTKEIKEIWMEILESEEELGTEESFFEVGGNSMLATMMVENINDRYGCGLELNDIYEYNTIAQLAEFVASHTQGAAE
;
A
#
# COMPACT_ATOMS: atom_id res chain seq x y z
N MET A 1 -11.68 10.61 2.21
CA MET A 1 -11.18 9.23 2.29
C MET A 1 -10.87 8.97 3.76
N ASN A 2 -11.30 7.84 4.33
CA ASN A 2 -10.99 7.48 5.72
C ASN A 2 -9.85 6.46 5.76
N GLN A 3 -9.03 6.50 6.81
CA GLN A 3 -7.87 5.61 6.98
C GLN A 3 -8.27 4.13 6.92
N GLU A 4 -9.34 3.73 7.62
CA GLU A 4 -9.84 2.35 7.60
C GLU A 4 -10.19 1.84 6.19
N GLN A 5 -10.72 2.73 5.33
CA GLN A 5 -11.07 2.37 3.96
C GLN A 5 -9.80 2.14 3.12
N LEU A 6 -8.82 3.04 3.21
CA LEU A 6 -7.55 2.92 2.50
C LEU A 6 -6.80 1.66 2.93
N THR A 7 -6.74 1.38 4.24
CA THR A 7 -6.15 0.16 4.77
C THR A 7 -6.78 -1.08 4.16
N LYS A 8 -8.11 -1.12 4.05
CA LYS A 8 -8.81 -2.25 3.45
C LYS A 8 -8.50 -2.39 1.95
N GLU A 9 -8.57 -1.31 1.18
CA GLU A 9 -8.29 -1.37 -0.26
C GLU A 9 -6.84 -1.76 -0.55
N ILE A 10 -5.88 -1.18 0.19
CA ILE A 10 -4.46 -1.53 0.07
C ILE A 10 -4.25 -2.98 0.45
N LYS A 11 -4.90 -3.47 1.52
CA LYS A 11 -4.84 -4.89 1.93
C LYS A 11 -5.36 -5.81 0.82
N GLU A 12 -6.46 -5.48 0.17
CA GLU A 12 -7.01 -6.27 -0.94
C GLU A 12 -6.01 -6.34 -2.11
N ILE A 13 -5.48 -5.19 -2.55
CA ILE A 13 -4.46 -5.12 -3.61
C ILE A 13 -3.22 -5.94 -3.22
N TRP A 14 -2.81 -5.85 -1.96
CA TRP A 14 -1.64 -6.55 -1.44
C TRP A 14 -1.83 -8.06 -1.48
N MET A 15 -2.97 -8.56 -0.99
CA MET A 15 -3.29 -9.99 -1.02
C MET A 15 -3.36 -10.52 -2.45
N GLU A 16 -3.91 -9.75 -3.39
CA GLU A 16 -3.94 -10.10 -4.81
C GLU A 16 -2.53 -10.19 -5.41
N ILE A 17 -1.64 -9.24 -5.10
CA ILE A 17 -0.26 -9.20 -5.61
C ILE A 17 0.61 -10.32 -5.02
N LEU A 18 0.44 -10.62 -3.73
CA LEU A 18 1.19 -11.68 -3.05
C LEU A 18 0.63 -13.08 -3.29
N GLU A 19 -0.51 -13.20 -3.98
CA GLU A 19 -1.26 -14.46 -4.10
C GLU A 19 -1.49 -15.12 -2.72
N SER A 20 -1.67 -14.29 -1.67
CA SER A 20 -1.83 -14.75 -0.29
C SER A 20 -3.29 -15.08 0.00
N GLU A 21 -3.55 -16.34 0.36
CA GLU A 21 -4.89 -16.81 0.75
C GLU A 21 -5.24 -16.50 2.21
N GLU A 22 -4.24 -16.14 3.02
CA GLU A 22 -4.39 -15.83 4.44
C GLU A 22 -4.60 -14.32 4.68
N GLU A 23 -5.40 -14.01 5.70
CA GLU A 23 -5.73 -12.64 6.03
C GLU A 23 -4.49 -11.93 6.64
N LEU A 24 -3.89 -11.00 5.88
CA LEU A 24 -2.72 -10.26 6.31
C LEU A 24 -3.06 -9.25 7.43
N GLY A 25 -2.22 -9.21 8.46
CA GLY A 25 -2.29 -8.18 9.50
C GLY A 25 -1.87 -6.81 8.95
N THR A 26 -2.45 -5.73 9.48
CA THR A 26 -2.13 -4.37 9.03
C THR A 26 -0.73 -3.90 9.43
N GLU A 27 -0.13 -4.58 10.40
CA GLU A 27 1.21 -4.35 10.94
C GLU A 27 2.25 -5.33 10.36
N GLU A 28 1.84 -6.23 9.46
CA GLU A 28 2.74 -7.17 8.82
C GLU A 28 3.56 -6.47 7.72
N SER A 29 4.86 -6.72 7.71
CA SER A 29 5.77 -6.14 6.73
C SER A 29 5.63 -6.83 5.38
N PHE A 30 5.53 -6.08 4.29
CA PHE A 30 5.47 -6.54 2.90
C PHE A 30 6.52 -7.60 2.61
N PHE A 31 7.76 -7.34 3.01
CA PHE A 31 8.87 -8.25 2.78
C PHE A 31 8.85 -9.52 3.66
N GLU A 32 8.18 -9.49 4.82
CA GLU A 32 8.06 -10.65 5.71
C GLU A 32 7.00 -11.64 5.23
N VAL A 33 5.93 -11.14 4.62
CA VAL A 33 4.81 -11.96 4.11
C VAL A 33 5.04 -12.48 2.69
N GLY A 34 6.27 -12.39 2.17
CA GLY A 34 6.63 -12.89 0.84
C GLY A 34 6.72 -11.81 -0.25
N GLY A 35 6.71 -10.53 0.12
CA GLY A 35 6.92 -9.42 -0.78
C GLY A 35 8.36 -9.27 -1.25
N ASN A 36 8.53 -8.93 -2.53
CA ASN A 36 9.82 -8.71 -3.16
C ASN A 36 9.77 -7.48 -4.07
N SER A 37 10.94 -6.97 -4.50
CA SER A 37 11.05 -5.70 -5.24
C SER A 37 10.18 -5.64 -6.51
N MET A 38 9.94 -6.79 -7.16
CA MET A 38 9.02 -6.88 -8.31
C MET A 38 7.56 -6.61 -7.89
N LEU A 39 7.10 -7.26 -6.82
CA LEU A 39 5.76 -7.08 -6.28
C LEU A 39 5.58 -5.66 -5.73
N ALA A 40 6.61 -5.12 -5.06
CA ALA A 40 6.62 -3.74 -4.58
C ALA A 40 6.49 -2.73 -5.72
N THR A 41 7.15 -2.96 -6.86
CA THR A 41 7.00 -2.11 -8.05
C THR A 41 5.57 -2.14 -8.58
N MET A 42 4.97 -3.34 -8.70
CA MET A 42 3.57 -3.47 -9.14
C MET A 42 2.59 -2.81 -8.17
N MET A 43 2.88 -2.87 -6.87
CA MET A 43 2.08 -2.22 -5.84
C MET A 43 2.18 -0.69 -5.94
N VAL A 44 3.39 -0.17 -6.13
CA VAL A 44 3.64 1.24 -6.39
C VAL A 44 2.85 1.72 -7.60
N GLU A 45 2.89 0.99 -8.72
CA GLU A 45 2.14 1.36 -9.92
C GLU A 45 0.62 1.32 -9.67
N ASN A 46 0.09 0.28 -9.01
CA ASN A 46 -1.35 0.18 -8.71
C ASN A 46 -1.86 1.30 -7.80
N ILE A 47 -1.13 1.59 -6.73
CA ILE A 47 -1.52 2.64 -5.78
C ILE A 47 -1.42 4.01 -6.48
N ASN A 48 -0.35 4.26 -7.24
CA ASN A 48 -0.21 5.52 -7.97
C ASN A 48 -1.26 5.70 -9.06
N ASP A 49 -1.60 4.66 -9.82
CA ASP A 49 -2.63 4.73 -10.85
C ASP A 49 -4.01 5.05 -10.24
N ARG A 50 -4.31 4.43 -9.09
CA ARG A 50 -5.60 4.57 -8.42
C ARG A 50 -5.75 5.87 -7.64
N TYR A 51 -4.69 6.32 -6.98
CA TYR A 51 -4.74 7.41 -6.01
C TYR A 51 -3.90 8.64 -6.41
N GLY A 52 -2.91 8.49 -7.27
CA GLY A 52 -2.04 9.59 -7.70
C GLY A 52 -1.16 10.17 -6.59
N CYS A 53 -0.79 9.38 -5.58
CA CYS A 53 -0.07 9.85 -4.39
C CYS A 53 1.45 10.05 -4.58
N GLY A 54 2.02 9.59 -5.69
CA GLY A 54 3.46 9.64 -5.94
C GLY A 54 4.26 8.67 -5.07
N LEU A 55 3.69 7.51 -4.72
CA LEU A 55 4.38 6.47 -3.95
C LEU A 55 5.61 5.97 -4.71
N GLU A 56 6.75 5.79 -4.06
CA GLU A 56 7.96 5.26 -4.69
C GLU A 56 8.36 3.91 -4.07
N LEU A 57 9.26 3.18 -4.75
CA LEU A 57 9.80 1.95 -4.20
C LEU A 57 10.49 2.19 -2.85
N ASN A 58 11.17 3.33 -2.70
CA ASN A 58 11.83 3.71 -1.45
C ASN A 58 10.82 3.88 -0.30
N ASP A 59 9.62 4.39 -0.58
CA ASP A 59 8.55 4.48 0.40
C ASP A 59 8.06 3.09 0.83
N ILE A 60 7.99 2.10 -0.06
CA ILE A 60 7.66 0.72 0.36
C ILE A 60 8.70 0.15 1.34
N TYR A 61 9.97 0.53 1.21
CA TYR A 61 11.01 0.11 2.15
C TYR A 61 10.88 0.80 3.52
N GLU A 62 10.47 2.07 3.56
CA GLU A 62 10.25 2.84 4.80
C GLU A 62 8.90 2.53 5.46
N TYR A 63 7.84 2.48 4.67
CA TYR A 63 6.45 2.21 4.99
C TYR A 63 6.07 0.80 4.54
N ASN A 64 6.73 -0.20 5.12
CA ASN A 64 6.58 -1.58 4.69
C ASN A 64 5.30 -2.26 5.21
N THR A 65 4.41 -1.58 5.94
CA THR A 65 3.15 -2.14 6.48
C THR A 65 1.91 -1.50 5.84
N ILE A 66 0.78 -2.23 5.84
CA ILE A 66 -0.49 -1.74 5.25
C ILE A 66 -0.95 -0.46 5.93
N ALA A 67 -0.86 -0.39 7.25
CA ALA A 67 -1.26 0.79 8.03
C ALA A 67 -0.44 2.03 7.65
N GLN A 68 0.88 1.86 7.47
CA GLN A 68 1.76 2.95 7.06
C GLN A 68 1.49 3.41 5.62
N LEU A 69 1.29 2.47 4.68
CA LEU A 69 0.93 2.82 3.30
C LEU A 69 -0.40 3.56 3.24
N ALA A 70 -1.40 3.13 4.01
CA ALA A 70 -2.69 3.81 4.09
C ALA A 70 -2.56 5.24 4.62
N GLU A 71 -1.72 5.46 5.63
CA GLU A 71 -1.41 6.78 6.16
C GLU A 71 -0.68 7.66 5.14
N PHE A 72 0.32 7.11 4.45
CA PHE A 72 1.04 7.79 3.38
C PHE A 72 0.10 8.24 2.27
N VAL A 73 -0.73 7.32 1.76
CA VAL A 73 -1.73 7.60 0.72
C VAL A 73 -2.71 8.66 1.22
N ALA A 74 -3.22 8.56 2.46
CA ALA A 74 -4.12 9.57 3.02
C ALA A 74 -3.48 10.97 3.04
N SER A 75 -2.20 11.06 3.43
CA SER A 75 -1.44 12.32 3.49
C SER A 75 -1.17 12.91 2.10
N HIS A 76 -0.83 12.07 1.12
CA HIS A 76 -0.43 12.49 -0.22
C HIS A 76 -1.58 12.69 -1.21
N THR A 77 -2.72 12.04 -1.01
CA THR A 77 -3.91 12.19 -1.87
C THR A 77 -4.79 13.37 -1.46
N GLN A 78 -4.56 13.96 -0.28
CA GLN A 78 -5.31 15.13 0.21
C GLN A 78 -4.99 16.45 -0.52
N GLY A 79 -4.28 16.38 -1.66
CA GLY A 79 -3.94 17.50 -2.53
C GLY A 79 -5.03 17.95 -3.52
N ALA A 80 -6.31 17.61 -3.30
CA ALA A 80 -7.44 18.19 -4.03
C ALA A 80 -8.45 18.85 -3.07
N ALA A 81 -7.95 19.69 -2.17
CA ALA A 81 -8.74 20.70 -1.50
C ALA A 81 -8.39 22.07 -2.09
N GLU A 82 -8.99 22.38 -3.24
CA GLU A 82 -9.24 23.76 -3.69
C GLU A 82 -10.71 23.90 -4.11
#